data_AF-A0A7R9QR05-F1
#
_entry.id   AF-A0A7R9QR05-F1
#
_cell.length_a   1.000
_cell.length_b   1.000
_cell.length_c   1.000
_cell.angle_alpha   90.00
_cell.angle_beta   90.00
_cell.angle_gamma   90.00
#
_symmetry.space_group_name_H-M   'P 1'
#
loop_
_entity.id
_entity.type
_entity.pdbx_description
1 polymer ?
#
loop_
_entity_poly.entity_id
_entity_poly.type
_entity_poly.pdbx_seq_one_letter_code
_entity_poly.pdbx_strand_id
1 'polypeptide(L)'
;SKDDVDIYKKDCSPLNPLRCAMGDLSGRHGFLSVGSERTLISDPNLPLSGNYSVMGRSLIIFKSNGDVIPLGCANIKPDVHLVSNVAVRKNPAFTVAKFMSHMRGLLSTTDWLVVPDIHYTKDIANNECVQLSVNFYGPEAHKLQVEFSNLINLGTVKRQTRTGIQSVSTFYKPCKTYLSGRHGFLSVGSERTLISDPNLPLSGNYSVMGRSLIIFKTNGDVIPLGCANIKPDVHLVSNVAVRKNPAFTVAKFMSHMRALLNTTDWLVVPDIHYTKDIANNECVQLSVNFYGAEAHKLQVEFSNLINLGTVKRQTRTGIQSVSTFYKPCKTCKILPFL
;
A
#
# COMPACT_ATOMS: atom_id res chain seq x y z
N SER A 1 -5.89 -50.12 3.28
CA SER A 1 -5.24 -51.44 3.39
C SER A 1 -3.82 -51.34 2.83
N LYS A 2 -3.05 -52.44 2.76
CA LYS A 2 -1.74 -52.46 2.08
C LYS A 2 -1.86 -52.09 0.59
N ASP A 3 -3.01 -52.40 -0.02
CA ASP A 3 -3.30 -52.17 -1.43
C ASP A 3 -3.41 -50.67 -1.78
N ASP A 4 -4.00 -49.85 -0.90
CA ASP A 4 -4.15 -48.40 -1.12
C ASP A 4 -2.80 -47.67 -1.17
N VAL A 5 -1.82 -48.14 -0.40
CA VAL A 5 -0.46 -47.56 -0.36
C VAL A 5 0.32 -47.90 -1.62
N ASP A 6 0.13 -49.12 -2.15
CA ASP A 6 0.81 -49.57 -3.37
C ASP A 6 0.21 -48.95 -4.64
N ILE A 7 -1.10 -48.64 -4.63
CA ILE A 7 -1.75 -47.86 -5.70
C ILE A 7 -1.26 -46.41 -5.67
N TYR A 8 -1.22 -45.78 -4.48
CA TYR A 8 -0.75 -44.40 -4.34
C TYR A 8 0.66 -44.19 -4.88
N LYS A 9 1.60 -45.09 -4.56
CA LYS A 9 2.99 -45.03 -5.05
C LYS A 9 3.13 -45.16 -6.56
N LYS A 10 2.14 -45.77 -7.24
CA LYS A 10 2.11 -45.90 -8.70
C LYS A 10 1.45 -44.70 -9.36
N ASP A 11 0.41 -44.16 -8.72
CA ASP A 11 -0.42 -43.11 -9.30
C ASP A 11 0.14 -41.71 -9.04
N CYS A 12 0.69 -41.45 -7.85
CA CYS A 12 1.35 -40.19 -7.54
C CYS A 12 2.75 -40.16 -8.17
N SER A 13 2.91 -39.30 -9.18
CA SER A 13 4.19 -39.05 -9.84
C SER A 13 4.21 -37.64 -10.43
N PRO A 14 5.39 -37.14 -10.86
CA PRO A 14 5.46 -35.85 -11.55
C PRO A 14 4.67 -35.77 -12.86
N LEU A 15 4.39 -36.92 -13.48
CA LEU A 15 3.53 -37.02 -14.67
C LEU A 15 2.04 -36.95 -14.32
N ASN A 16 1.65 -37.34 -13.10
CA ASN A 16 0.28 -37.37 -12.62
C ASN A 16 0.14 -36.63 -11.27
N PRO A 17 0.46 -35.33 -11.20
CA PRO A 17 0.59 -34.58 -9.93
C PRO A 17 -0.72 -34.45 -9.15
N LEU A 18 -1.87 -34.57 -9.84
CA LEU A 18 -3.21 -34.51 -9.26
C LEU A 18 -3.58 -35.76 -8.46
N ARG A 19 -2.85 -36.87 -8.63
CA ARG A 19 -3.04 -38.11 -7.85
C ARG A 19 -2.26 -38.09 -6.53
N CYS A 20 -1.37 -37.12 -6.34
CA CYS A 20 -0.59 -36.96 -5.13
C CYS A 20 -1.41 -36.33 -4.01
N ALA A 21 -1.18 -36.81 -2.78
CA ALA A 21 -1.79 -36.24 -1.59
C ALA A 21 -1.39 -34.77 -1.44
N MET A 22 -2.30 -33.97 -0.89
CA MET A 22 -2.05 -32.56 -0.64
C MET A 22 -0.87 -32.40 0.33
N GLY A 23 0.19 -31.73 -0.10
CA GLY A 23 1.43 -31.55 0.68
C GLY A 23 2.55 -32.56 0.37
N ASP A 24 2.30 -33.60 -0.44
CA ASP A 24 3.36 -34.48 -0.95
C ASP A 24 4.07 -33.84 -2.14
N LEU A 25 5.06 -33.01 -1.83
CA LEU A 25 5.85 -32.30 -2.84
C LEU A 25 6.88 -33.21 -3.53
N SER A 26 7.38 -34.24 -2.85
CA SER A 26 8.38 -35.15 -3.40
C SER A 26 7.78 -36.06 -4.47
N GLY A 27 6.57 -36.59 -4.23
CA GLY A 27 5.85 -37.36 -5.25
C GLY A 27 5.44 -36.51 -6.44
N ARG A 28 5.10 -35.24 -6.20
CA ARG A 28 4.60 -34.31 -7.23
C ARG A 28 5.70 -33.69 -8.10
N HIS A 29 6.85 -33.34 -7.52
CA HIS A 29 7.91 -32.62 -8.22
C HIS A 29 9.19 -33.44 -8.39
N GLY A 30 9.24 -34.64 -7.82
CA GLY A 30 10.44 -35.47 -7.77
C GLY A 30 11.42 -35.03 -6.69
N PHE A 31 12.59 -35.67 -6.68
CA PHE A 31 13.64 -35.38 -5.71
C PHE A 31 14.48 -34.17 -6.14
N LEU A 32 14.86 -33.37 -5.14
CA LEU A 32 15.76 -32.24 -5.33
C LEU A 32 17.20 -32.74 -5.44
N SER A 33 17.94 -32.21 -6.42
CA SER A 33 19.40 -32.37 -6.47
C SER A 33 20.04 -31.26 -5.64
N VAL A 34 20.68 -31.62 -4.53
CA VAL A 34 21.34 -30.67 -3.63
C VAL A 34 22.79 -30.48 -4.11
N GLY A 35 23.18 -29.25 -4.40
CA GLY A 35 24.53 -28.90 -4.88
C GLY A 35 24.60 -28.32 -6.29
N SER A 36 23.48 -28.23 -7.00
CA SER A 36 23.35 -27.51 -8.28
C SER A 36 22.92 -26.04 -8.10
N GLU A 37 22.80 -25.31 -9.22
CA GLU A 37 22.21 -23.97 -9.28
C GLU A 37 20.76 -23.93 -8.73
N ARG A 38 20.25 -22.72 -8.54
CA ARG A 38 18.90 -22.42 -8.06
C ARG A 38 17.82 -23.17 -8.85
N THR A 39 16.99 -23.94 -8.14
CA THR A 39 15.80 -24.59 -8.72
C THR A 39 14.55 -23.76 -8.44
N LEU A 40 13.74 -23.52 -9.48
CA LEU A 40 12.41 -22.90 -9.35
C LEU A 40 11.35 -23.93 -9.71
N ILE A 41 10.44 -24.19 -8.79
CA ILE A 41 9.34 -25.14 -8.94
C ILE A 41 8.03 -24.36 -8.76
N SER A 42 7.11 -24.51 -9.70
CA SER A 42 5.77 -23.93 -9.61
C SER A 42 4.76 -25.03 -9.35
N ASP A 43 3.97 -24.90 -8.28
CA ASP A 43 2.93 -25.86 -7.90
C ASP A 43 1.56 -25.17 -7.86
N PRO A 44 0.72 -25.34 -8.89
CA PRO A 44 -0.62 -24.75 -8.91
C PRO A 44 -1.59 -25.41 -7.93
N ASN A 45 -1.27 -26.60 -7.41
CA ASN A 45 -2.13 -27.38 -6.52
C ASN A 45 -1.70 -27.29 -5.05
N LEU A 46 -0.91 -26.27 -4.70
CA LEU A 46 -0.46 -26.01 -3.33
C LEU A 46 -1.30 -24.86 -2.74
N PRO A 47 -2.25 -25.13 -1.82
CA PRO A 47 -3.13 -24.09 -1.30
C PRO A 47 -2.35 -23.07 -0.46
N LEU A 48 -2.40 -21.80 -0.87
CA LEU A 48 -1.81 -20.68 -0.11
C LEU A 48 -2.83 -19.96 0.79
N SER A 49 -4.12 -20.31 0.71
CA SER A 49 -5.20 -19.72 1.50
C SER A 49 -6.23 -20.76 1.93
N GLY A 50 -7.08 -20.40 2.89
CA GLY A 50 -8.13 -21.28 3.44
C GLY A 50 -7.60 -22.28 4.49
N ASN A 51 -8.47 -23.19 4.93
CA ASN A 51 -8.22 -24.09 6.07
C ASN A 51 -7.02 -25.04 5.86
N TYR A 52 -6.70 -25.35 4.60
CA TYR A 52 -5.60 -26.24 4.22
C TYR A 52 -4.34 -25.48 3.78
N SER A 53 -4.27 -24.16 4.02
CA SER A 53 -3.13 -23.35 3.59
C SER A 53 -1.80 -23.87 4.13
N VAL A 54 -0.79 -23.88 3.26
CA VAL A 54 0.60 -24.18 3.63
C VAL A 54 1.37 -22.95 4.11
N MET A 55 0.75 -21.77 4.09
CA MET A 55 1.37 -20.55 4.59
C MET A 55 1.69 -20.67 6.08
N GLY A 56 2.92 -20.32 6.45
CA GLY A 56 3.41 -20.46 7.83
C GLY A 56 3.83 -21.88 8.21
N ARG A 57 3.58 -22.90 7.37
CA ARG A 57 4.09 -24.26 7.57
C ARG A 57 5.55 -24.37 7.11
N SER A 58 6.20 -25.47 7.44
CA SER A 58 7.59 -25.71 7.09
C SER A 58 7.73 -26.65 5.88
N LEU A 59 8.57 -26.28 4.94
CA LEU A 59 9.18 -27.18 3.97
C LEU A 59 10.36 -27.87 4.63
N ILE A 60 10.43 -29.20 4.56
CA ILE A 60 11.53 -29.99 5.09
C ILE A 60 12.18 -30.74 3.94
N ILE A 61 13.50 -30.65 3.84
CA ILE A 61 14.28 -31.39 2.86
C ILE A 61 14.89 -32.59 3.59
N PHE A 62 14.59 -33.79 3.10
CA PHE A 62 15.14 -35.05 3.59
C PHE A 62 16.28 -35.53 2.71
N LYS A 63 17.16 -36.36 3.26
CA LYS A 63 18.22 -37.04 2.49
C LYS A 63 17.60 -38.09 1.55
N SER A 64 18.16 -38.27 0.35
CA SER A 64 17.57 -39.07 -0.74
C SER A 64 17.42 -40.58 -0.48
N ASN A 65 17.79 -41.09 0.70
CA ASN A 65 17.96 -42.52 0.94
C ASN A 65 16.80 -43.16 1.73
N GLY A 66 15.64 -42.48 1.82
CA GLY A 66 14.51 -42.98 2.59
C GLY A 66 14.67 -42.85 4.11
N ASP A 67 15.80 -42.30 4.57
CA ASP A 67 16.01 -41.90 5.96
C ASP A 67 15.14 -40.68 6.29
N VAL A 68 14.47 -40.71 7.44
CA VAL A 68 13.70 -39.57 7.99
C VAL A 68 14.63 -38.50 8.59
N ILE A 69 15.88 -38.42 8.11
CA ILE A 69 16.87 -37.46 8.60
C ILE A 69 16.68 -36.14 7.83
N PRO A 70 16.22 -35.07 8.51
CA PRO A 70 16.08 -33.77 7.87
C PRO A 70 17.47 -33.16 7.60
N LEU A 71 17.71 -32.75 6.36
CA LEU A 71 18.88 -31.97 5.97
C LEU A 71 18.70 -30.48 6.28
N GLY A 72 17.45 -30.01 6.26
CA GLY A 72 17.11 -28.64 6.57
C GLY A 72 15.61 -28.40 6.50
N CYS A 73 15.18 -27.28 7.08
CA CYS A 73 13.81 -26.83 7.02
C CYS A 73 13.74 -25.32 6.79
N ALA A 74 12.63 -24.86 6.21
CA ALA A 74 12.33 -23.45 6.03
C ALA A 74 10.83 -23.24 6.14
N ASN A 75 10.40 -22.11 6.69
CA ASN A 75 8.98 -21.76 6.73
C ASN A 75 8.56 -21.14 5.40
N ILE A 76 7.38 -21.55 4.91
CA ILE A 76 6.72 -20.97 3.75
C ILE A 76 6.18 -19.61 4.16
N LYS A 77 6.63 -18.57 3.47
CA LYS A 77 6.27 -17.17 3.75
C LYS A 77 5.72 -16.52 2.49
N PRO A 78 4.93 -15.44 2.62
CA PRO A 78 4.47 -14.67 1.47
C PRO A 78 5.65 -14.16 0.68
N ASP A 79 5.59 -14.30 -0.63
CA ASP A 79 6.52 -13.63 -1.53
C ASP A 79 5.94 -12.27 -1.89
N VAL A 80 6.68 -11.21 -1.59
CA VAL A 80 6.33 -9.84 -1.93
C VAL A 80 7.35 -9.35 -2.95
N HIS A 81 6.87 -8.89 -4.09
CA HIS A 81 7.72 -8.37 -5.16
C HIS A 81 7.55 -6.86 -5.29
N LEU A 82 8.63 -6.12 -5.05
CA LEU A 82 8.68 -4.67 -5.18
C LEU A 82 9.72 -4.28 -6.23
N VAL A 83 9.42 -3.24 -7.00
CA VAL A 83 10.35 -2.65 -7.96
C VAL A 83 10.69 -1.23 -7.50
N SER A 84 11.97 -0.86 -7.56
CA SER A 84 12.43 0.50 -7.28
C SER A 84 13.35 0.98 -8.39
N ASN A 85 13.11 2.19 -8.89
CA ASN A 85 14.01 2.85 -9.82
C ASN A 85 14.97 3.74 -9.04
N VAL A 86 16.26 3.56 -9.24
CA VAL A 86 17.30 4.32 -8.54
C VAL A 86 18.27 4.93 -9.54
N ALA A 87 18.77 6.11 -9.22
CA ALA A 87 19.83 6.77 -9.98
C ALA A 87 21.02 7.08 -9.07
N VAL A 88 22.18 6.56 -9.45
CA VAL A 88 23.40 6.60 -8.64
C VAL A 88 24.53 7.20 -9.47
N ARG A 89 25.35 8.05 -8.85
CA ARG A 89 26.56 8.58 -9.50
C ARG A 89 27.56 7.46 -9.71
N LYS A 90 28.10 7.36 -10.93
CA LYS A 90 29.18 6.44 -11.25
C LYS A 90 30.48 6.94 -10.60
N ASN A 91 31.22 6.04 -9.96
CA ASN A 91 32.63 6.23 -9.70
C ASN A 91 33.45 5.60 -10.85
N PRO A 92 34.76 5.89 -10.97
CA PRO A 92 35.57 5.38 -12.09
C PRO A 92 35.59 3.84 -12.22
N ALA A 93 35.37 3.11 -11.12
CA ALA A 93 35.34 1.64 -11.10
C ALA A 93 33.91 1.06 -11.06
N PHE A 94 32.90 1.87 -11.42
CA PHE A 94 31.50 1.51 -11.25
C PHE A 94 31.09 0.38 -12.19
N THR A 95 30.47 -0.65 -11.62
CA THR A 95 29.73 -1.66 -12.38
C THR A 95 28.46 -2.00 -11.60
N VAL A 96 27.39 -2.37 -12.30
CA VAL A 96 26.14 -2.80 -11.66
C VAL A 96 26.39 -3.99 -10.72
N ALA A 97 27.23 -4.94 -11.13
CA ALA A 97 27.59 -6.10 -10.30
C ALA A 97 28.28 -5.71 -8.97
N LYS A 98 29.31 -4.85 -9.02
CA LYS A 98 30.00 -4.38 -7.78
C LYS A 98 29.06 -3.55 -6.90
N PHE A 99 28.24 -2.70 -7.51
CA PHE A 99 27.23 -1.92 -6.80
C PHE A 99 26.25 -2.83 -6.06
N MET A 100 25.63 -3.77 -6.77
CA MET A 100 24.63 -4.67 -6.18
C MET A 100 25.23 -5.61 -5.13
N SER A 101 26.43 -6.14 -5.37
CA SER A 101 27.15 -6.95 -4.39
C SER A 101 27.41 -6.18 -3.09
N HIS A 102 27.92 -4.94 -3.20
CA HIS A 102 28.16 -4.10 -2.03
C HIS A 102 26.85 -3.77 -1.29
N MET A 103 25.80 -3.35 -2.00
CA MET A 103 24.51 -3.01 -1.40
C MET A 103 23.87 -4.20 -0.68
N ARG A 104 23.95 -5.41 -1.25
CA ARG A 104 23.46 -6.64 -0.59
C ARG A 104 24.25 -6.96 0.68
N GLY A 105 25.56 -6.75 0.66
CA GLY A 105 26.41 -6.90 1.84
C GLY A 105 25.98 -5.96 2.98
N LEU A 106 25.69 -4.69 2.66
CA LEU A 106 25.18 -3.72 3.64
C LEU A 106 23.80 -4.11 4.17
N LEU A 107 22.93 -4.67 3.32
CA LEU A 107 21.60 -5.16 3.69
C LEU A 107 21.61 -6.53 4.40
N SER A 108 22.77 -7.20 4.46
CA SER A 108 22.91 -8.57 4.98
C SER A 108 21.91 -9.54 4.34
N THR A 109 21.80 -9.46 3.01
CA THR A 109 20.82 -10.22 2.22
C THR A 109 21.51 -11.03 1.13
N THR A 110 20.77 -11.95 0.51
CA THR A 110 21.25 -12.81 -0.57
C THR A 110 21.04 -12.16 -1.95
N ASP A 111 21.69 -12.73 -2.95
CA ASP A 111 21.65 -12.25 -4.34
C ASP A 111 20.26 -12.33 -4.99
N TRP A 112 19.44 -13.29 -4.61
CA TRP A 112 18.09 -13.51 -5.16
C TRP A 112 17.00 -12.64 -4.52
N LEU A 113 17.24 -12.06 -3.35
CA LEU A 113 16.27 -11.18 -2.67
C LEU A 113 16.30 -9.74 -3.17
N VAL A 114 17.44 -9.29 -3.72
CA VAL A 114 17.62 -7.92 -4.25
C VAL A 114 18.31 -8.01 -5.60
N VAL A 115 17.57 -7.93 -6.70
CA VAL A 115 18.06 -8.26 -8.05
C VAL A 115 18.00 -7.02 -8.96
N PRO A 116 19.10 -6.62 -9.61
CA PRO A 116 19.04 -5.56 -10.61
C PRO A 116 18.29 -6.05 -11.85
N ASP A 117 17.47 -5.20 -12.45
CA ASP A 117 16.98 -5.40 -13.80
C ASP A 117 17.95 -4.76 -14.79
N ILE A 118 18.78 -5.60 -15.40
CA ILE A 118 19.79 -5.16 -16.36
C ILE A 118 19.17 -4.60 -17.65
N HIS A 119 17.96 -5.00 -18.02
CA HIS A 119 17.31 -4.56 -19.27
C HIS A 119 16.84 -3.11 -19.18
N TYR A 120 16.53 -2.63 -17.98
CA TYR A 120 16.09 -1.25 -17.73
C TYR A 120 17.21 -0.36 -17.17
N THR A 121 18.47 -0.80 -17.30
CA THR A 121 19.63 0.02 -16.92
C THR A 121 19.96 1.03 -18.02
N LYS A 122 20.08 2.32 -17.66
CA LYS A 122 20.36 3.42 -18.60
C LYS A 122 21.41 4.36 -18.03
N ASP A 123 22.32 4.79 -18.88
CA ASP A 123 23.26 5.85 -18.54
C ASP A 123 22.61 7.21 -18.76
N ILE A 124 22.69 8.07 -17.75
CA ILE A 124 22.05 9.39 -17.73
C ILE A 124 23.07 10.45 -17.32
N ALA A 125 22.69 11.72 -17.48
CA ALA A 125 23.53 12.88 -17.13
C ALA A 125 24.94 12.77 -17.75
N ASN A 126 25.01 12.68 -19.09
CA ASN A 126 26.26 12.58 -19.84
C ASN A 126 27.21 11.48 -19.33
N ASN A 127 26.65 10.31 -19.00
CA ASN A 127 27.39 9.14 -18.51
C ASN A 127 28.01 9.30 -17.10
N GLU A 128 27.67 10.35 -16.35
CA GLU A 128 28.11 10.50 -14.95
C GLU A 128 27.26 9.69 -13.98
N CYS A 129 26.06 9.29 -14.40
CA CYS A 129 25.11 8.57 -13.57
C CYS A 129 24.57 7.35 -14.29
N VAL A 130 24.17 6.35 -13.52
CA VAL A 130 23.40 5.20 -14.00
C VAL A 130 22.03 5.21 -13.34
N GLN A 131 21.01 4.95 -14.14
CA GLN A 131 19.67 4.63 -13.69
C GLN A 131 19.48 3.12 -13.81
N LEU A 132 18.96 2.47 -12.77
CA LEU A 132 18.61 1.05 -12.82
C LEU A 132 17.32 0.77 -12.05
N SER A 133 16.61 -0.28 -12.47
CA SER A 133 15.51 -0.85 -11.70
C SER A 133 16.04 -1.97 -10.81
N VAL A 134 15.57 -2.02 -9.57
CA VAL A 134 15.95 -3.02 -8.58
C VAL A 134 14.70 -3.72 -8.09
N ASN A 135 14.69 -5.04 -8.21
CA ASN A 135 13.64 -5.91 -7.72
C ASN A 135 13.97 -6.39 -6.31
N PHE A 136 12.98 -6.34 -5.42
CA PHE A 136 13.06 -6.85 -4.05
C PHE A 136 12.03 -7.96 -3.90
N TYR A 137 12.46 -9.12 -3.43
CA TYR A 137 11.63 -10.31 -3.27
C TYR A 137 11.53 -10.73 -1.80
N GLY A 138 10.57 -11.60 -1.51
CA GLY A 138 10.41 -12.25 -0.22
C GLY A 138 9.66 -11.44 0.83
N PRO A 139 9.47 -12.03 2.02
CA PRO A 139 8.62 -11.46 3.08
C PRO A 139 9.15 -10.14 3.66
N GLU A 140 10.46 -9.89 3.55
CA GLU A 140 11.12 -8.68 4.02
C GLU A 140 11.36 -7.66 2.88
N ALA A 141 10.72 -7.82 1.71
CA ALA A 141 10.96 -6.95 0.56
C ALA A 141 10.77 -5.45 0.90
N HIS A 142 9.75 -5.09 1.68
CA HIS A 142 9.53 -3.71 2.13
C HIS A 142 10.72 -3.18 2.96
N LYS A 143 11.23 -3.99 3.89
CA LYS A 143 12.41 -3.62 4.69
C LYS A 143 13.60 -3.35 3.80
N LEU A 144 13.90 -4.29 2.91
CA LEU A 144 15.04 -4.22 2.01
C LEU A 144 14.93 -3.00 1.08
N GLN A 145 13.76 -2.74 0.51
CA GLN A 145 13.51 -1.58 -0.34
C GLN A 145 13.73 -0.27 0.40
N VAL A 146 13.20 -0.14 1.63
CA VAL A 146 13.34 1.08 2.45
C VAL A 146 14.80 1.30 2.86
N GLU A 147 15.48 0.27 3.37
CA GLU A 147 16.89 0.39 3.74
C GLU A 147 17.77 0.68 2.52
N PHE A 148 17.51 0.03 1.38
CA PHE A 148 18.23 0.32 0.12
C PHE A 148 18.03 1.78 -0.30
N SER A 149 16.79 2.27 -0.28
CA SER A 149 16.47 3.66 -0.60
C SER A 149 17.16 4.64 0.34
N ASN A 150 17.18 4.36 1.64
CA ASN A 150 17.87 5.18 2.63
C ASN A 150 19.39 5.18 2.43
N LEU A 151 19.99 4.04 2.09
CA LEU A 151 21.42 3.99 1.74
C LEU A 151 21.71 4.90 0.54
N ILE A 152 20.88 4.88 -0.50
CA ILE A 152 21.11 5.73 -1.68
C ILE A 152 20.85 7.21 -1.39
N ASN A 153 19.74 7.55 -0.73
CA ASN A 153 19.30 8.93 -0.57
C ASN A 153 19.93 9.64 0.64
N LEU A 154 20.11 8.92 1.75
CA LEU A 154 20.63 9.45 3.01
C LEU A 154 22.09 9.03 3.27
N GLY A 155 22.64 8.10 2.48
CA GLY A 155 23.98 7.54 2.68
C GLY A 155 24.10 6.58 3.87
N THR A 156 23.06 6.45 4.70
CA THR A 156 23.11 5.71 5.97
C THR A 156 21.78 5.04 6.32
N VAL A 157 21.88 3.94 7.07
CA VAL A 157 20.76 3.23 7.70
C VAL A 157 21.11 2.95 9.15
N LYS A 158 20.19 3.28 10.06
CA LYS A 158 20.31 2.98 11.49
C LYS A 158 19.45 1.77 11.83
N ARG A 159 20.05 0.77 12.49
CA ARG A 159 19.39 -0.45 12.96
C ARG A 159 19.46 -0.50 14.49
N GLN A 160 18.36 -0.84 15.13
CA GLN A 160 18.40 -1.22 16.54
C GLN A 160 18.87 -2.67 16.64
N THR A 161 19.93 -2.89 17.40
CA THR A 161 20.45 -4.20 17.76
C THR A 161 20.35 -4.39 19.28
N ARG A 162 20.57 -5.61 19.75
CA ARG A 162 20.60 -5.91 21.20
C ARG A 162 21.68 -5.13 21.96
N THR A 163 22.71 -4.66 21.26
CA THR A 163 23.86 -3.93 21.82
C THR A 163 23.79 -2.42 21.61
N GLY A 164 22.73 -1.90 20.98
CA GLY A 164 22.53 -0.46 20.75
C GLY A 164 22.12 -0.14 19.31
N ILE A 165 22.49 1.04 18.82
CA ILE A 165 22.18 1.46 17.45
C ILE A 165 23.40 1.17 16.57
N GLN A 166 23.23 0.28 15.59
CA GLN A 166 24.23 0.04 14.55
C GLN A 166 23.91 0.93 13.34
N SER A 167 24.89 1.72 12.90
CA SER A 167 24.78 2.54 11.69
C SER A 167 25.58 1.93 10.56
N VAL A 168 24.93 1.67 9.44
CA VAL A 168 25.55 1.18 8.20
C VAL A 168 25.57 2.34 7.21
N SER A 169 26.68 2.52 6.48
CA SER A 169 26.84 3.63 5.53
C SER A 169 27.33 3.14 4.17
N THR A 170 27.06 3.93 3.14
CA THR A 170 27.54 3.70 1.78
C THR A 170 28.26 4.92 1.24
N PHE A 171 29.25 4.69 0.37
CA PHE A 171 29.95 5.75 -0.35
C PHE A 171 29.23 6.16 -1.65
N TYR A 172 28.22 5.40 -2.09
CA TYR A 172 27.44 5.73 -3.27
C TYR A 172 26.58 6.97 -3.00
N LYS A 173 26.50 7.87 -3.99
CA LYS A 173 25.77 9.12 -3.88
C LYS A 173 24.60 9.12 -4.88
N PRO A 174 23.45 9.71 -4.50
CA PRO A 174 22.31 9.81 -5.39
C PRO A 174 22.64 10.77 -6.55
N CYS A 175 22.05 10.52 -7.72
CA CYS A 175 22.18 11.45 -8.85
C CYS A 175 21.18 12.61 -8.67
N LYS A 176 21.68 13.82 -8.37
CA LYS A 176 20.84 15.01 -8.06
C LYS A 176 19.84 15.38 -9.16
N THR A 177 20.17 15.11 -10.42
CA THR A 177 19.33 15.41 -11.59
C THR A 177 18.18 14.41 -11.80
N TYR A 178 18.14 13.32 -11.02
CA TYR A 178 17.12 12.28 -11.17
C TYR A 178 16.60 11.85 -9.79
N LEU A 179 15.79 12.72 -9.17
CA LEU A 179 14.90 12.32 -8.09
C LEU A 179 13.65 11.67 -8.68
N SER A 180 13.75 10.43 -9.18
CA SER A 180 12.53 9.64 -9.36
C SER A 180 12.10 9.15 -7.99
N GLY A 181 11.25 9.94 -7.32
CA GLY A 181 10.45 9.41 -6.23
C GLY A 181 9.66 8.19 -6.74
N ARG A 182 9.42 7.21 -5.88
CA ARG A 182 8.63 6.01 -6.21
C ARG A 182 7.30 6.32 -6.91
N HIS A 183 6.72 7.48 -6.61
CA HIS A 183 5.44 7.94 -7.14
C HIS A 183 5.54 8.91 -8.34
N GLY A 184 6.73 9.05 -8.94
CA GLY A 184 6.94 9.84 -10.15
C GLY A 184 6.88 11.35 -9.96
N PHE A 185 6.65 12.07 -11.07
CA PHE A 185 6.54 13.52 -11.12
C PHE A 185 5.07 13.95 -11.20
N LEU A 186 4.74 15.09 -10.59
CA LEU A 186 3.44 15.72 -10.66
C LEU A 186 3.52 16.96 -11.56
N SER A 187 2.60 17.07 -12.52
CA SER A 187 2.46 18.28 -13.33
C SER A 187 1.69 19.33 -12.54
N VAL A 188 2.33 20.47 -12.27
CA VAL A 188 1.69 21.60 -11.58
C VAL A 188 0.80 22.35 -12.56
N GLY A 189 -0.49 22.51 -12.23
CA GLY A 189 -1.47 23.25 -13.05
C GLY A 189 -2.64 22.40 -13.59
N SER A 190 -2.62 21.07 -13.41
CA SER A 190 -3.79 20.21 -13.66
C SER A 190 -4.74 20.22 -12.47
N GLU A 191 -6.05 20.03 -12.71
CA GLU A 191 -7.05 20.00 -11.64
C GLU A 191 -6.82 18.87 -10.63
N ARG A 192 -6.41 17.66 -11.07
CA ARG A 192 -6.13 16.48 -10.20
C ARG A 192 -5.18 15.48 -10.85
N THR A 193 -4.37 14.78 -10.05
CA THR A 193 -3.58 13.61 -10.47
C THR A 193 -3.83 12.46 -9.50
N LEU A 194 -4.21 11.29 -10.03
CA LEU A 194 -4.37 10.07 -9.25
C LEU A 194 -3.11 9.23 -9.39
N ILE A 195 -2.54 8.82 -8.25
CA ILE A 195 -1.41 7.91 -8.19
C ILE A 195 -1.89 6.65 -7.47
N SER A 196 -1.92 5.53 -8.18
CA SER A 196 -2.20 4.22 -7.59
C SER A 196 -0.88 3.51 -7.31
N ASP A 197 -0.63 3.17 -6.04
CA ASP A 197 0.50 2.34 -5.64
C ASP A 197 -0.03 1.11 -4.89
N PRO A 198 -0.23 -0.03 -5.58
CA PRO A 198 -0.76 -1.24 -4.95
C PRO A 198 0.22 -1.84 -3.92
N ASN A 199 1.47 -1.41 -3.94
CA ASN A 199 2.53 -1.92 -3.10
C ASN A 199 2.82 -0.97 -1.92
N LEU A 200 2.00 0.04 -1.66
CA LEU A 200 2.19 0.97 -0.55
C LEU A 200 1.72 0.30 0.76
N PRO A 201 2.60 -0.02 1.71
CA PRO A 201 2.19 -0.73 2.91
C PRO A 201 1.37 0.19 3.83
N LEU A 202 0.09 -0.11 4.00
CA LEU A 202 -0.80 0.62 4.92
C LEU A 202 -0.91 -0.05 6.29
N SER A 203 -0.32 -1.23 6.49
CA SER A 203 -0.34 -1.97 7.76
C SER A 203 1.01 -2.65 8.04
N GLY A 204 1.18 -3.15 9.26
CA GLY A 204 2.41 -3.80 9.72
C GLY A 204 3.54 -2.81 10.05
N ASN A 205 4.73 -3.35 10.34
CA ASN A 205 5.88 -2.59 10.87
C ASN A 205 6.45 -1.55 9.89
N TYR A 206 6.17 -1.70 8.59
CA TYR A 206 6.61 -0.77 7.54
C TYR A 206 5.49 0.13 7.04
N SER A 207 4.35 0.16 7.75
CA SER A 207 3.21 0.99 7.38
C SER A 207 3.62 2.46 7.21
N VAL A 208 3.13 3.06 6.13
CA VAL A 208 3.25 4.50 5.90
C VAL A 208 2.16 5.31 6.61
N MET A 209 1.21 4.63 7.25
CA MET A 209 0.16 5.29 8.03
C MET A 209 0.76 6.12 9.17
N GLY A 210 0.28 7.36 9.30
CA GLY A 210 0.81 8.34 10.25
C GLY A 210 2.14 8.97 9.82
N ARG A 211 2.78 8.51 8.75
CA ARG A 211 3.96 9.17 8.16
C ARG A 211 3.53 10.32 7.25
N SER A 212 4.51 11.14 6.84
CA SER A 212 4.26 12.28 5.97
C SER A 212 4.60 11.97 4.52
N LEU A 213 3.66 12.25 3.62
CA LEU A 213 3.92 12.46 2.20
C LEU A 213 4.55 13.85 2.03
N ILE A 214 5.63 13.95 1.24
CA ILE A 214 6.33 15.22 0.97
C ILE A 214 6.37 15.43 -0.54
N ILE A 215 6.01 16.64 -0.97
CA ILE A 215 6.12 17.06 -2.38
C ILE A 215 7.37 17.90 -2.50
N PHE A 216 8.21 17.60 -3.49
CA PHE A 216 9.45 18.32 -3.76
C PHE A 216 9.36 19.12 -5.06
N LYS A 217 10.03 20.27 -5.11
CA LYS A 217 10.32 20.99 -6.35
C LYS A 217 11.51 20.30 -7.03
N THR A 218 11.41 20.03 -8.32
CA THR A 218 12.40 19.23 -9.07
C THR A 218 13.26 20.05 -10.04
N ASN A 219 13.05 21.36 -10.12
CA ASN A 219 13.85 22.26 -10.97
C ASN A 219 15.07 22.78 -10.21
N GLY A 220 16.17 22.03 -10.24
CA GLY A 220 17.49 22.44 -9.73
C GLY A 220 17.82 21.89 -8.34
N ASP A 221 17.13 22.40 -7.31
CA ASP A 221 17.34 22.01 -5.91
C ASP A 221 16.13 21.29 -5.32
N VAL A 222 16.40 20.28 -4.50
CA VAL A 222 15.41 19.43 -3.82
C VAL A 222 14.77 20.19 -2.67
N ILE A 223 13.80 21.04 -2.98
CA ILE A 223 13.14 21.88 -1.98
C ILE A 223 11.77 21.28 -1.64
N PRO A 224 11.49 20.93 -0.37
CA PRO A 224 10.16 20.49 0.03
C PRO A 224 9.16 21.64 -0.13
N LEU A 225 8.13 21.43 -0.94
CA LEU A 225 7.04 22.39 -1.19
C LEU A 225 5.90 22.25 -0.17
N GLY A 226 5.69 21.04 0.34
CA GLY A 226 4.63 20.78 1.28
C GLY A 226 4.67 19.34 1.77
N CYS A 227 4.01 19.09 2.90
CA CYS A 227 3.85 17.76 3.43
C CYS A 227 2.43 17.56 3.98
N ALA A 228 2.00 16.30 4.01
CA ALA A 228 0.73 15.91 4.59
C ALA A 228 0.87 14.54 5.25
N ASN A 229 0.17 14.31 6.36
CA ASN A 229 0.18 13.01 7.00
C ASN A 229 -0.76 12.05 6.30
N ILE A 230 -0.31 10.80 6.12
CA ILE A 230 -1.09 9.71 5.55
C ILE A 230 -2.03 9.20 6.64
N LYS A 231 -3.32 9.33 6.39
CA LYS A 231 -4.39 8.93 7.31
C LYS A 231 -5.32 7.93 6.63
N PRO A 232 -6.09 7.12 7.40
CA PRO A 232 -7.05 6.22 6.79
C PRO A 232 -8.12 7.02 6.05
N ASP A 233 -8.51 6.51 4.89
CA ASP A 233 -9.67 7.03 4.19
C ASP A 233 -10.92 6.32 4.71
N VAL A 234 -11.85 7.09 5.25
CA VAL A 234 -13.12 6.59 5.79
C VAL A 234 -14.22 7.17 4.92
N HIS A 235 -15.08 6.30 4.39
CA HIS A 235 -16.22 6.70 3.57
C HIS A 235 -17.52 6.41 4.32
N LEU A 236 -18.31 7.47 4.55
CA LEU A 236 -19.63 7.38 5.18
C LEU A 236 -20.68 8.02 4.27
N VAL A 237 -21.91 7.52 4.34
CA VAL A 237 -23.06 8.06 3.60
C VAL A 237 -24.14 8.48 4.58
N SER A 238 -24.74 9.64 4.37
CA SER A 238 -25.96 10.06 5.08
C SER A 238 -27.04 10.53 4.13
N ASN A 239 -28.26 10.09 4.38
CA ASN A 239 -29.44 10.59 3.69
C ASN A 239 -30.03 11.75 4.49
N VAL A 240 -30.22 12.89 3.83
CA VAL A 240 -30.77 14.09 4.45
C VAL A 240 -31.95 14.61 3.65
N ALA A 241 -32.94 15.13 4.35
CA ALA A 241 -34.10 15.77 3.76
C ALA A 241 -34.19 17.22 4.25
N VAL A 242 -34.17 18.18 3.33
CA VAL A 242 -34.07 19.60 3.64
C VAL A 242 -35.18 20.36 2.93
N ARG A 243 -35.79 21.35 3.59
CA ARG A 243 -36.77 22.23 2.96
C ARG A 243 -36.12 23.08 1.88
N LYS A 244 -36.75 23.15 0.71
CA LYS A 244 -36.31 24.01 -0.39
C LYS A 244 -36.76 25.44 -0.14
N ASN A 245 -35.86 26.39 -0.37
CA ASN A 245 -36.20 27.79 -0.55
C ASN A 245 -36.27 28.11 -2.06
N PRO A 246 -36.85 29.24 -2.49
CA PRO A 246 -37.02 29.55 -3.91
C PRO A 246 -35.71 29.60 -4.72
N ALA A 247 -34.57 29.83 -4.07
CA ALA A 247 -33.25 29.88 -4.70
C ALA A 247 -32.42 28.59 -4.49
N PHE A 248 -33.05 27.50 -4.04
CA PHE A 248 -32.37 26.29 -3.62
C PHE A 248 -31.76 25.57 -4.82
N THR A 249 -30.48 25.23 -4.70
CA THR A 249 -29.81 24.26 -5.58
C THR A 249 -28.90 23.40 -4.72
N VAL A 250 -28.70 22.14 -5.10
CA VAL A 250 -27.77 21.24 -4.40
C VAL A 250 -26.37 21.86 -4.35
N ALA A 251 -25.92 22.51 -5.43
CA ALA A 251 -24.61 23.17 -5.46
C ALA A 251 -24.47 24.28 -4.41
N LYS A 252 -25.44 25.20 -4.32
CA LYS A 252 -25.41 26.29 -3.30
C LYS A 252 -25.53 25.72 -1.88
N PHE A 253 -26.38 24.72 -1.69
CA PHE A 253 -26.52 24.02 -0.42
C PHE A 253 -25.19 23.41 0.02
N MET A 254 -24.56 22.60 -0.82
CA MET A 254 -23.30 21.93 -0.49
C MET A 254 -22.15 22.92 -0.31
N SER A 255 -22.06 23.97 -1.14
CA SER A 255 -21.06 25.03 -0.97
C SER A 255 -21.19 25.71 0.39
N HIS A 256 -22.41 26.05 0.81
CA HIS A 256 -22.64 26.68 2.11
C HIS A 256 -22.34 25.72 3.28
N MET A 257 -22.79 24.47 3.19
CA MET A 257 -22.53 23.46 4.23
C MET A 257 -21.03 23.20 4.40
N ARG A 258 -20.26 23.13 3.30
CA ARG A 258 -18.80 22.97 3.36
C ARG A 258 -18.10 24.17 4.01
N ALA A 259 -18.56 25.38 3.72
CA ALA A 259 -18.04 26.59 4.35
C ALA A 259 -18.29 26.57 5.87
N LEU A 260 -19.50 26.18 6.32
CA LEU A 260 -19.81 26.01 7.74
C LEU A 260 -18.96 24.91 8.40
N LEU A 261 -18.72 23.81 7.69
CA LEU A 261 -17.86 22.71 8.13
C LEU A 261 -16.35 23.01 8.06
N ASN A 262 -15.96 24.15 7.48
CA ASN A 262 -14.57 24.50 7.20
C ASN A 262 -13.82 23.36 6.50
N THR A 263 -14.43 22.83 5.44
CA THR A 263 -13.93 21.66 4.71
C THR A 263 -13.93 21.91 3.21
N THR A 264 -13.22 21.06 2.47
CA THR A 264 -13.06 21.15 1.02
C THR A 264 -14.19 20.44 0.26
N ASP A 265 -14.25 20.67 -1.05
CA ASP A 265 -15.24 20.10 -1.95
C ASP A 265 -15.21 18.56 -2.02
N TRP A 266 -14.05 17.94 -1.82
CA TRP A 266 -13.84 16.50 -1.93
C TRP A 266 -14.13 15.71 -0.64
N LEU A 267 -14.17 16.36 0.53
CA LEU A 267 -14.44 15.68 1.81
C LEU A 267 -15.92 15.47 2.09
N VAL A 268 -16.80 16.29 1.48
CA VAL A 268 -18.25 16.21 1.66
C VAL A 268 -18.92 16.40 0.29
N VAL A 269 -19.41 15.33 -0.32
CA VAL A 269 -19.85 15.29 -1.72
C VAL A 269 -21.32 14.88 -1.81
N PRO A 270 -22.19 15.63 -2.51
CA PRO A 270 -23.55 15.18 -2.74
C PRO A 270 -23.57 14.03 -3.74
N ASP A 271 -24.43 13.05 -3.53
CA ASP A 271 -24.79 12.09 -4.56
C ASP A 271 -26.00 12.62 -5.35
N ILE A 272 -25.69 13.13 -6.54
CA ILE A 272 -26.71 13.70 -7.43
C ILE A 272 -27.64 12.62 -8.00
N HIS A 273 -27.20 11.36 -8.09
CA HIS A 273 -28.01 10.26 -8.65
C HIS A 273 -29.14 9.84 -7.69
N TYR A 274 -28.95 10.06 -6.39
CA TYR A 274 -29.94 9.76 -5.35
C TYR A 274 -30.66 11.00 -4.83
N THR A 275 -30.58 12.13 -5.55
CA THR A 275 -31.32 13.35 -5.22
C THR A 275 -32.75 13.27 -5.74
N LYS A 276 -33.74 13.46 -4.87
CA LYS A 276 -35.17 13.40 -5.21
C LYS A 276 -35.95 14.50 -4.51
N ASP A 277 -36.88 15.12 -5.24
CA ASP A 277 -37.85 16.03 -4.65
C ASP A 277 -38.97 15.26 -3.96
N ILE A 278 -39.31 15.65 -2.74
CA ILE A 278 -40.32 15.01 -1.89
C ILE A 278 -41.29 16.05 -1.33
N ALA A 279 -42.37 15.59 -0.69
CA ALA A 279 -43.39 16.45 -0.06
C ALA A 279 -43.92 17.53 -1.01
N ASN A 280 -44.50 17.12 -2.15
CA ASN A 280 -45.06 18.02 -3.17
C ASN A 280 -44.09 19.11 -3.63
N ASN A 281 -42.81 18.76 -3.83
CA ASN A 281 -41.77 19.67 -4.29
C ASN A 281 -41.35 20.74 -3.25
N GLU A 282 -41.76 20.62 -1.99
CA GLU A 282 -41.35 21.54 -0.91
C GLU A 282 -39.99 21.16 -0.28
N CYS A 283 -39.58 19.90 -0.45
CA CYS A 283 -38.36 19.37 0.14
C CYS A 283 -37.53 18.62 -0.89
N VAL A 284 -36.23 18.51 -0.61
CA VAL A 284 -35.31 17.66 -1.36
C VAL A 284 -34.71 16.64 -0.41
N GLN A 285 -34.66 15.39 -0.84
CA GLN A 285 -33.89 14.33 -0.23
C GLN A 285 -32.63 14.11 -1.06
N LEU A 286 -31.47 14.05 -0.42
CA LEU A 286 -30.20 13.71 -1.07
C LEU A 286 -29.33 12.84 -0.17
N SER A 287 -28.50 12.02 -0.80
CA SER A 287 -27.41 11.32 -0.12
C SER A 287 -26.17 12.19 -0.14
N VAL A 288 -25.44 12.22 0.96
CA VAL A 288 -24.19 12.96 1.12
C VAL A 288 -23.11 11.98 1.54
N ASN A 289 -22.03 11.95 0.77
CA ASN A 289 -20.83 11.16 1.02
C ASN A 289 -19.82 11.99 1.82
N PHE A 290 -19.25 11.41 2.86
CA PHE A 290 -18.20 11.99 3.70
C PHE A 290 -16.94 11.13 3.54
N TYR A 291 -15.81 11.75 3.20
CA TYR A 291 -14.54 11.08 2.95
C TYR A 291 -13.47 11.51 3.95
N GLY A 292 -12.37 10.76 4.01
CA GLY A 292 -11.19 11.09 4.80
C GLY A 292 -11.30 10.76 6.29
N ALA A 293 -10.19 10.93 7.00
CA ALA A 293 -10.02 10.49 8.39
C ALA A 293 -10.97 11.14 9.40
N GLU A 294 -11.49 12.32 9.08
CA GLU A 294 -12.44 13.06 9.93
C GLU A 294 -13.90 12.85 9.49
N ALA A 295 -14.19 11.88 8.60
CA ALA A 295 -15.52 11.65 8.04
C ALA A 295 -16.61 11.52 9.12
N HIS A 296 -16.34 10.78 10.20
CA HIS A 296 -17.28 10.64 11.33
C HIS A 296 -17.62 11.99 11.97
N LYS A 297 -16.62 12.82 12.22
CA LYS A 297 -16.81 14.16 12.80
C LYS A 297 -17.61 15.05 11.84
N LEU A 298 -17.25 15.06 10.56
CA LEU A 298 -17.94 15.85 9.54
C LEU A 298 -19.40 15.41 9.40
N GLN A 299 -19.67 14.11 9.41
CA GLN A 299 -21.02 13.54 9.33
C GLN A 299 -21.88 13.98 10.53
N VAL A 300 -21.34 13.89 11.75
CA VAL A 300 -22.03 14.31 12.97
C VAL A 300 -22.31 15.81 12.97
N GLU A 301 -21.32 16.64 12.65
CA GLU A 301 -21.51 18.09 12.56
C GLU A 301 -22.51 18.47 11.45
N PHE A 302 -22.47 17.80 10.30
CA PHE A 302 -23.43 18.00 9.22
C PHE A 302 -24.86 17.65 9.68
N SER A 303 -25.03 16.49 10.33
CA SER A 303 -26.32 16.06 10.89
C SER A 303 -26.85 17.07 11.92
N ASN A 304 -25.99 17.59 12.79
CA ASN A 304 -26.37 18.61 13.77
C ASN A 304 -26.76 19.93 13.11
N LEU A 305 -26.05 20.38 12.07
CA LEU A 305 -26.46 21.56 11.29
C LEU A 305 -27.86 21.37 10.69
N ILE A 306 -28.17 20.20 10.15
CA ILE A 306 -29.49 19.95 9.55
C ILE A 306 -30.59 19.81 10.60
N ASN A 307 -30.36 19.06 11.67
CA ASN A 307 -31.40 18.72 12.65
C ASN A 307 -31.58 19.79 13.73
N LEU A 308 -30.49 20.39 14.19
CA LEU A 308 -30.46 21.36 15.29
C LEU A 308 -30.27 22.81 14.79
N GLY A 309 -29.93 22.99 13.52
CA GLY A 309 -29.67 24.31 12.93
C GLY A 309 -28.33 24.93 13.36
N THR A 310 -27.60 24.31 14.29
CA THR A 310 -26.39 24.87 14.89
C THR A 310 -25.37 23.79 15.25
N VAL A 311 -24.09 24.17 15.23
CA VAL A 311 -22.96 23.38 15.75
C VAL A 311 -22.08 24.28 16.60
N LYS A 312 -21.71 23.79 17.78
CA LYS A 312 -20.77 24.46 18.69
C LYS A 312 -19.42 23.76 18.61
N ARG A 313 -18.36 24.53 18.37
CA ARG A 313 -16.97 24.06 18.33
C ARG A 313 -16.18 24.69 19.46
N GLN A 314 -15.36 23.88 20.11
CA GLN A 314 -14.37 24.39 21.05
C GLN A 314 -13.11 24.80 20.28
N THR A 315 -12.78 26.07 20.35
CA THR A 315 -11.59 26.66 19.71
C THR A 315 -10.61 27.15 20.79
N ARG A 316 -9.37 27.47 20.40
CA ARG A 316 -8.36 28.03 21.32
C ARG A 316 -8.81 29.34 21.98
N THR A 317 -9.73 30.07 21.34
CA THR A 317 -10.25 31.37 21.80
C THR A 317 -11.63 31.27 22.45
N GLY A 318 -12.16 30.06 22.69
CA GLY A 318 -13.47 29.84 23.29
C GLY A 318 -14.43 29.02 22.42
N ILE A 319 -15.72 29.05 22.74
CA ILE A 319 -16.75 28.32 21.99
C ILE A 319 -17.20 29.14 20.78
N GLN A 320 -16.98 28.61 19.58
CA GLN A 320 -17.50 29.17 18.34
C GLN A 320 -18.78 28.44 17.95
N SER A 321 -19.89 29.16 17.77
CA SER A 321 -21.15 28.59 17.29
C SER A 321 -21.36 28.98 15.83
N VAL A 322 -21.62 28.00 14.98
CA VAL A 322 -22.01 28.18 13.58
C VAL A 322 -23.45 27.74 13.40
N SER A 323 -24.21 28.46 12.59
CA SER A 323 -25.62 28.19 12.34
C SER A 323 -25.93 28.13 10.86
N THR A 324 -27.00 27.43 10.51
CA THR A 324 -27.53 27.36 9.16
C THR A 324 -28.97 27.81 9.13
N PHE A 325 -29.38 28.40 8.02
CA PHE A 325 -30.77 28.75 7.76
C PHE A 325 -31.58 27.58 7.15
N TYR A 326 -30.90 26.49 6.76
CA TYR A 326 -31.56 25.29 6.25
C TYR A 326 -32.33 24.59 7.38
N LYS A 327 -33.56 24.17 7.09
CA LYS A 327 -34.43 23.48 8.04
C LYS A 327 -34.66 22.04 7.62
N PRO A 328 -34.72 21.09 8.57
CA PRO A 328 -35.00 19.70 8.24
C PRO A 328 -36.41 19.59 7.67
N CYS A 329 -36.60 18.72 6.68
CA CYS A 329 -37.92 18.41 6.17
C CYS A 329 -38.64 17.50 7.18
N LYS A 330 -39.51 18.08 8.02
CA LYS A 330 -40.35 17.32 8.94
C LYS A 330 -41.59 16.81 8.20
N THR A 331 -41.46 15.77 7.39
CA THR A 331 -42.62 14.92 7.10
C THR A 331 -42.83 14.04 8.32
N CYS A 332 -43.76 14.41 9.22
CA CYS A 332 -44.24 13.49 10.24
C CYS A 332 -44.85 12.26 9.55
N LYS A 333 -44.05 11.20 9.42
CA LYS A 333 -44.42 9.79 9.56
C LYS A 333 -43.14 8.97 9.57
N ILE A 334 -42.64 8.74 10.78
CA ILE A 334 -41.83 7.56 11.07
C ILE A 334 -42.75 6.37 10.78
N LEU A 335 -42.50 5.64 9.70
CA LEU A 335 -42.85 4.22 9.66
C LEU A 335 -41.58 3.50 10.15
N PRO A 336 -41.62 2.83 11.32
CA PRO A 336 -40.54 1.98 11.74
C PRO A 336 -40.44 0.83 10.74
N PHE A 337 -39.27 0.63 10.14
CA PHE A 337 -38.99 -0.60 9.43
C PHE A 337 -38.90 -1.73 10.47
N LEU A 338 -39.80 -2.70 10.33
CA LEU A 338 -39.70 -4.07 10.86
C LEU A 338 -38.52 -4.80 10.23
#